data_AF-A0AAU1LAS1-F1
#
_entry.id   AF-A0AAU1LAS1-F1
#
_cell.length_a   1.000
_cell.length_b   1.000
_cell.length_c   1.000
_cell.angle_alpha   90.00
_cell.angle_beta   90.00
_cell.angle_gamma   90.00
#
_symmetry.space_group_name_H-M   'P 1'
#
loop_
_entity.id
_entity.type
_entity.pdbx_description
1 polymer ?
#
loop_
_entity_poly.entity_id
_entity_poly.type
_entity_poly.pdbx_seq_one_letter_code
_entity_poly.pdbx_strand_id
1 'polypeptide(L)' 'MPARDDKRPVRIRPGILEDLPALVNFYNHYVKETPVAFDVEPFTPDQRLE' A
#
# COMPACT_ATOMS: atom_id res chain seq x y z
N MET A 1 5.23 32.87 -7.72
CA MET A 1 5.23 31.54 -7.08
C MET A 1 5.69 30.54 -8.14
N PRO A 2 6.91 29.97 -8.08
CA PRO A 2 7.28 28.92 -9.03
C PRO A 2 6.40 27.70 -8.77
N ALA A 3 5.81 27.15 -9.84
CA ALA A 3 5.06 25.90 -9.77
C ALA A 3 5.97 24.78 -9.25
N ARG A 4 5.48 23.99 -8.30
CA ARG A 4 6.18 22.79 -7.83
C ARG A 4 6.21 21.77 -8.97
N ASP A 5 7.27 21.82 -9.77
CA ASP A 5 7.57 20.80 -10.77
C ASP A 5 8.39 19.68 -10.12
N ASP A 6 7.74 18.85 -9.30
CA ASP A 6 8.24 17.50 -8.94
C ASP A 6 7.12 16.50 -9.20
N LYS A 7 6.63 16.45 -10.43
CA LYS A 7 5.80 15.32 -10.89
C LYS A 7 6.69 14.35 -11.62
N ARG A 8 7.59 13.68 -10.88
CA ARG A 8 8.20 12.45 -11.38
C ARG A 8 7.09 11.53 -11.89
N PRO A 9 7.14 11.08 -13.16
CA PRO A 9 6.07 10.26 -13.71
C PRO A 9 5.97 8.96 -12.92
N VAL A 10 4.74 8.61 -12.50
CA VAL A 10 4.47 7.34 -11.82
C VAL A 10 4.80 6.20 -12.79
N ARG A 11 5.62 5.25 -12.35
CA ARG A 11 5.95 4.06 -13.11
C ARG A 11 5.10 2.89 -12.64
N ILE A 12 4.46 2.21 -13.57
CA ILE A 12 3.61 1.03 -13.32
C ILE A 12 4.35 -0.19 -13.84
N ARG A 13 4.39 -1.26 -13.05
CA ARG A 13 4.95 -2.57 -13.40
C ARG A 13 4.14 -3.69 -12.74
N PRO A 14 4.26 -4.95 -13.20
CA PRO A 14 3.73 -6.09 -12.47
C PRO A 14 4.27 -6.14 -11.03
N GLY A 15 3.41 -6.54 -10.10
CA GLY A 15 3.81 -6.81 -8.71
C GLY A 15 4.60 -8.11 -8.60
N ILE A 16 5.58 -8.13 -7.72
CA ILE A 16 6.39 -9.31 -7.37
C ILE A 16 6.28 -9.57 -5.85
N LEU A 17 6.71 -10.74 -5.39
CA LEU A 17 6.58 -11.14 -3.97
C LEU A 17 7.29 -10.16 -3.03
N GLU A 18 8.38 -9.57 -3.48
CA GLU A 18 9.15 -8.57 -2.73
C GLU A 18 8.36 -7.27 -2.48
N ASP A 19 7.29 -7.00 -3.24
CA ASP A 19 6.40 -5.86 -3.01
C ASP A 19 5.40 -6.12 -1.87
N LEU A 20 5.17 -7.39 -1.51
CA LEU A 20 4.13 -7.78 -0.56
C LEU A 20 4.24 -7.06 0.80
N PRO A 21 5.43 -6.92 1.43
CA PRO A 21 5.54 -6.17 2.68
C PRO A 21 5.07 -4.72 2.58
N ALA A 22 5.38 -4.04 1.46
CA ALA A 22 4.97 -2.66 1.24
C ALA A 22 3.45 -2.57 0.98
N LEU A 23 2.90 -3.50 0.21
CA LEU A 23 1.46 -3.58 -0.08
C LEU A 23 0.64 -3.87 1.19
N VAL A 24 1.11 -4.78 2.04
CA VAL A 24 0.46 -5.08 3.33
C VAL A 24 0.50 -3.87 4.26
N ASN A 25 1.62 -3.15 4.33
CA ASN A 25 1.69 -1.94 5.13
C ASN A 25 0.71 -0.86 4.64
N PHE A 26 0.61 -0.66 3.33
CA PHE A 26 -0.36 0.26 2.72
C PHE A 26 -1.80 -0.14 3.04
N TYR A 27 -2.13 -1.42 2.88
CA TYR A 27 -3.47 -1.92 3.19
C TYR A 27 -3.82 -1.77 4.68
N ASN A 28 -2.89 -2.12 5.56
CA ASN A 28 -3.08 -2.02 7.01
C ASN A 28 -3.31 -0.58 7.49
N HIS A 29 -2.80 0.41 6.78
CA HIS A 29 -3.14 1.81 7.06
C HIS A 29 -4.64 2.06 6.90
N TYR A 30 -5.28 1.51 5.86
CA TYR A 30 -6.72 1.64 5.69
C TYR A 30 -7.50 0.89 6.77
N VAL A 31 -7.06 -0.31 7.15
CA VAL A 31 -7.67 -1.07 8.24
C VAL A 31 -7.65 -0.30 9.56
N LYS A 32 -6.52 0.36 9.86
CA LYS A 32 -6.34 1.06 11.15
C LYS A 32 -6.99 2.44 11.18
N GLU A 33 -6.86 3.19 10.09
CA GLU A 33 -7.14 4.62 10.11
C GLU A 33 -8.47 4.98 9.45
N THR A 34 -9.16 4.03 8.83
CA THR A 34 -10.36 4.33 8.04
C THR A 34 -11.42 3.22 8.11
N PRO A 35 -12.70 3.53 7.91
CA PRO A 35 -13.76 2.52 7.82
C PRO A 35 -13.95 1.96 6.39
N VAL A 36 -13.00 2.18 5.47
CA VAL A 36 -13.15 1.77 4.05
C VAL A 36 -12.90 0.27 3.85
N ALA A 37 -12.18 -0.37 4.79
CA ALA A 37 -12.01 -1.81 4.85
C ALA A 37 -13.02 -2.41 5.83
N PHE A 38 -13.43 -3.67 5.60
CA PHE A 38 -14.29 -4.40 6.54
C PHE A 38 -13.49 -5.16 7.60
N ASP A 39 -12.21 -5.37 7.35
CA ASP A 39 -11.29 -5.97 8.29
C ASP A 39 -11.06 -5.04 9.49
N VAL A 40 -10.95 -5.63 10.66
CA VAL A 40 -10.76 -4.92 11.93
C VAL A 40 -9.38 -5.14 12.55
N GLU A 41 -8.61 -6.10 12.03
CA GLU A 41 -7.26 -6.41 12.48
C GLU A 41 -6.24 -6.29 11.33
N PRO A 42 -5.05 -5.73 11.59
CA PRO A 42 -4.01 -5.62 10.59
C PRO A 42 -3.36 -6.98 10.27
N PHE A 43 -2.92 -7.14 9.03
CA PHE A 43 -2.32 -8.37 8.52
C PHE A 43 -0.80 -8.37 8.61
N THR A 44 -0.19 -9.56 8.69
CA THR A 44 1.23 -9.79 8.42
C THR A 44 1.45 -10.17 6.95
N PRO A 45 2.67 -10.02 6.39
CA PRO A 45 2.97 -10.50 5.04
C PRO A 45 2.70 -12.00 4.85
N ASP A 46 3.04 -12.82 5.83
CA ASP A 46 2.86 -14.28 5.74
C ASP A 46 1.38 -14.69 5.60
N GLN A 47 0.46 -13.96 6.24
CA GLN A 47 -0.99 -14.18 6.10
C GLN A 47 -1.53 -13.92 4.68
N ARG A 48 -0.72 -13.36 3.79
CA ARG A 48 -1.10 -13.01 2.41
C ARG A 48 -0.36 -13.84 1.34
N LEU A 49 0.40 -14.86 1.76
CA LEU A 49 1.11 -15.78 0.87
C LEU A 49 0.28 -17.01 0.44
N GLU A 50 -0.92 -17.17 0.98
CA GLU A 50 -1.85 -18.30 0.72
C GLU A 50 -2.87 -18.03 -0.38
#